data_AF-A0A1J3CFK6-F1
#
_entry.id   AF-A0A1J3CFK6-F1
#
_cell.length_a   1.000
_cell.length_b   1.000
_cell.length_c   1.000
_cell.angle_alpha   90.00
_cell.angle_beta   90.00
_cell.angle_gamma   90.00
#
_symmetry.space_group_name_H-M   'P 1'
#
loop_
_entity.id
_entity.type
_entity.pdbx_description
1 polymer ?
#
loop_
_entity_poly.entity_id
_entity_poly.type
_entity_poly.pdbx_seq_one_letter_code
_entity_poly.pdbx_strand_id
1 'polypeptide(L)'
;NSIRESIKALRACESVSLIAKSIGITEKCIESIVFRASSADPSLFFGWPINNGGIFAVDTKLKKQRKDSKSEMWFEDVAELSFPIFRRLVLAMKSGDLSPEIVERSLIHYAKKHIPGISSRSSSSTIASENQQRELLETIISDLPLDNSSSITATTRSLFGLLRSAIIFNTSEDCRTLLERKIGSQLEKATLDDLLIPSYSYLNETLYDVNLVERLLRHFLENALVSSSSLTVVGKLIEGVLGEIASDANLKPEEFYNLAILLPDQARVYEDGLYRAIDIY
;
A
#
# COMPACT_ATOMS: atom_id res chain seq x y z
N ASN A 1 17.20 -19.27 -18.05
CA ASN A 1 16.60 -19.50 -16.71
C ASN A 1 15.72 -18.33 -16.32
N SER A 2 14.46 -18.61 -15.99
CA SER A 2 13.43 -17.62 -15.64
C SER A 2 13.57 -17.18 -14.17
N ILE A 3 13.14 -15.94 -13.83
CA ILE A 3 13.02 -15.44 -12.44
C ILE A 3 12.29 -16.45 -11.54
N ARG A 4 11.26 -17.09 -12.10
CA ARG A 4 10.47 -18.12 -11.41
C ARG A 4 11.27 -19.36 -11.02
N GLU A 5 12.22 -19.77 -11.84
CA GLU A 5 13.09 -20.91 -11.53
C GLU A 5 14.09 -20.55 -10.42
N SER A 6 14.56 -19.30 -10.38
CA SER A 6 15.36 -18.79 -9.26
C SER A 6 14.55 -18.73 -7.95
N ILE A 7 13.28 -18.33 -8.00
CA ILE A 7 12.38 -18.31 -6.82
C ILE A 7 12.06 -19.74 -6.34
N LYS A 8 11.79 -20.67 -7.26
CA LYS A 8 11.61 -22.10 -6.91
C LYS A 8 12.86 -22.69 -6.29
N ALA A 9 14.04 -22.36 -6.83
CA ALA A 9 15.32 -22.78 -6.25
C ALA A 9 15.53 -22.20 -4.84
N LEU A 10 15.17 -20.93 -4.64
CA LEU A 10 15.17 -20.29 -3.31
C LEU A 10 14.26 -21.00 -2.32
N ARG A 11 13.04 -21.37 -2.74
CA ARG A 11 12.13 -22.16 -1.90
C ARG A 11 12.69 -23.54 -1.57
N ALA A 12 13.28 -24.22 -2.56
CA ALA A 12 13.95 -25.50 -2.32
C ALA A 12 15.16 -25.37 -1.38
N CYS A 13 15.78 -24.19 -1.30
CA CYS A 13 16.85 -23.91 -0.34
C CYS A 13 16.34 -23.67 1.09
N GLU A 14 15.06 -23.34 1.29
CA GLU A 14 14.48 -23.15 2.64
C GLU A 14 14.48 -24.45 3.45
N SER A 15 14.20 -25.59 2.81
CA SER A 15 14.23 -26.90 3.46
C SER A 15 15.65 -27.36 3.84
N VAL A 16 16.68 -26.71 3.30
CA VAL A 16 18.10 -27.06 3.51
C VAL A 16 18.94 -25.83 3.86
N SER A 17 18.39 -24.94 4.71
CA SER A 17 18.93 -23.57 4.92
C SER A 17 20.40 -23.51 5.35
N LEU A 18 20.88 -24.50 6.13
CA LEU A 18 22.27 -24.56 6.59
C LEU A 18 23.26 -24.88 5.45
N ILE A 19 22.90 -25.84 4.58
CA ILE A 19 23.76 -26.27 3.47
C ILE A 19 23.70 -25.23 2.34
N ALA A 20 22.52 -24.70 2.02
CA ALA A 20 22.35 -23.67 1.01
C ALA A 20 23.12 -22.37 1.34
N LYS A 21 23.16 -22.00 2.64
CA LYS A 21 23.95 -20.86 3.12
C LYS A 21 25.47 -21.12 3.03
N SER A 22 25.91 -22.36 3.23
CA SER A 22 27.34 -22.73 3.12
C SER A 22 27.86 -22.73 1.68
N ILE A 23 26.99 -22.98 0.68
CA ILE A 23 27.37 -23.04 -0.75
C ILE A 23 27.11 -21.69 -1.46
N GLY A 24 26.49 -20.71 -0.79
CA GLY A 24 26.19 -19.39 -1.36
C GLY A 24 25.14 -19.41 -2.47
N ILE A 25 24.33 -20.48 -2.55
CA ILE A 25 23.30 -20.64 -3.59
C ILE A 25 22.17 -19.62 -3.37
N THR A 26 21.81 -19.38 -2.11
CA THR A 26 20.76 -18.41 -1.74
C THR A 26 21.09 -17.01 -2.24
N GLU A 27 22.32 -16.51 -1.99
CA GLU A 27 22.78 -15.22 -2.47
C GLU A 27 22.81 -15.15 -4.00
N LYS A 28 23.35 -16.18 -4.68
CA LYS A 28 23.36 -16.23 -6.16
C LYS A 28 21.97 -16.24 -6.78
N CYS A 29 20.99 -16.89 -6.14
CA CYS A 29 19.61 -16.86 -6.59
C CYS A 29 18.99 -15.47 -6.41
N ILE A 30 19.24 -14.81 -5.28
CA ILE A 30 18.79 -13.45 -5.00
C ILE A 30 19.40 -12.46 -5.99
N GLU A 31 20.73 -12.48 -6.18
CA GLU A 31 21.44 -11.66 -7.15
C GLU A 31 20.92 -11.90 -8.58
N SER A 32 20.66 -13.16 -8.96
CA SER A 32 20.06 -13.47 -10.26
C SER A 32 18.64 -12.92 -10.41
N ILE A 33 17.84 -12.82 -9.34
CA ILE A 33 16.51 -12.20 -9.40
C ILE A 33 16.66 -10.69 -9.58
N VAL A 34 17.49 -10.05 -8.77
CA VAL A 34 17.76 -8.60 -8.80
C VAL A 34 18.33 -8.19 -10.17
N PHE A 35 19.32 -8.92 -10.69
CA PHE A 35 19.92 -8.66 -12.01
C PHE A 35 18.89 -8.80 -13.16
N ARG A 36 17.98 -9.76 -13.07
CA ARG A 36 16.95 -9.97 -14.11
C ARG A 36 15.82 -8.97 -14.01
N ALA A 37 15.47 -8.54 -12.80
CA ALA A 37 14.46 -7.51 -12.58
C ALA A 37 14.96 -6.12 -13.01
N SER A 38 16.26 -5.84 -12.90
CA SER A 38 16.90 -4.59 -13.36
C SER A 38 17.16 -4.57 -14.87
N SER A 39 17.52 -5.71 -15.47
CA SER A 39 17.77 -5.81 -16.92
C SER A 39 16.50 -5.93 -17.77
N ALA A 40 15.34 -6.11 -17.14
CA ALA A 40 14.06 -6.00 -17.83
C ALA A 40 13.74 -4.51 -18.04
N ASP A 41 13.64 -4.10 -19.31
CA ASP A 41 13.20 -2.76 -19.69
C ASP A 41 11.93 -2.39 -18.90
N PRO A 42 11.88 -1.22 -18.21
CA PRO A 42 10.72 -0.77 -17.45
C PRO A 42 9.42 -0.82 -18.26
N SER A 43 9.49 -0.65 -19.58
CA SER A 43 8.33 -0.74 -20.48
C SER A 43 7.85 -2.19 -20.74
N LEU A 44 8.72 -3.19 -20.58
CA LEU A 44 8.39 -4.61 -20.75
C LEU A 44 7.64 -5.20 -19.54
N PHE A 45 7.71 -4.54 -18.38
CA PHE A 45 6.87 -4.86 -17.21
C PHE A 45 5.38 -4.50 -17.44
N PHE A 46 5.11 -3.54 -18.33
CA PHE A 46 3.77 -3.06 -18.67
C PHE A 46 3.14 -3.73 -19.91
N GLY A 47 3.85 -4.70 -20.51
CA GLY A 47 3.23 -5.89 -21.07
C GLY A 47 3.62 -6.25 -22.50
N TRP A 48 4.21 -7.44 -22.69
CA TRP A 48 4.00 -8.18 -23.94
C TRP A 48 4.36 -9.68 -23.87
N PRO A 49 3.77 -10.52 -24.76
CA PRO A 49 4.06 -11.92 -24.94
C PRO A 49 5.25 -12.09 -25.90
N ILE A 50 5.89 -13.25 -25.83
CA ILE A 50 6.77 -13.73 -26.90
C ILE A 50 6.19 -15.06 -27.34
N ASN A 51 5.69 -15.12 -28.57
CA ASN A 51 5.81 -16.33 -29.36
C ASN A 51 6.28 -15.95 -30.76
N ASN A 52 7.46 -16.45 -31.12
CA ASN A 52 8.04 -16.31 -32.45
C ASN A 52 7.31 -17.24 -33.43
N GLY A 53 6.99 -16.72 -34.62
CA GLY A 53 6.93 -17.49 -35.86
C GLY A 53 5.55 -17.66 -36.50
N GLY A 54 5.35 -17.04 -37.67
CA GLY A 54 4.41 -17.53 -38.69
C GLY A 54 3.38 -16.53 -39.22
N ILE A 55 3.74 -15.84 -40.31
CA ILE A 55 3.01 -15.44 -41.52
C ILE A 55 1.46 -15.42 -41.49
N PHE A 56 0.92 -14.32 -42.05
CA PHE A 56 -0.45 -14.00 -42.51
C PHE A 56 -1.31 -13.14 -41.57
N ALA A 57 -1.39 -11.85 -41.93
CA ALA A 57 -2.44 -10.94 -41.54
C ALA A 57 -3.76 -11.33 -42.22
N VAL A 58 -4.82 -11.54 -41.45
CA VAL A 58 -6.22 -11.23 -41.81
C VAL A 58 -7.01 -10.87 -40.54
N ASP A 59 -7.83 -9.85 -40.70
CA ASP A 59 -8.69 -9.18 -39.74
C ASP A 59 -9.61 -10.06 -38.87
N THR A 60 -10.02 -9.50 -37.71
CA THR A 60 -11.42 -9.15 -37.38
C THR A 60 -11.76 -9.41 -35.90
N LYS A 61 -12.08 -8.30 -35.20
CA LYS A 61 -13.00 -8.09 -34.05
C LYS A 61 -13.19 -9.17 -32.97
N LEU A 62 -13.25 -8.63 -31.75
CA LEU A 62 -13.96 -9.13 -30.57
C LEU A 62 -13.20 -10.17 -29.71
N LYS A 63 -12.40 -9.67 -28.76
CA LYS A 63 -12.34 -10.23 -27.40
C LYS A 63 -11.82 -9.20 -26.40
N LYS A 64 -12.77 -8.75 -25.58
CA LYS A 64 -12.62 -7.96 -24.36
C LYS A 64 -11.57 -8.61 -23.45
N GLN A 65 -10.57 -7.80 -23.09
CA GLN A 65 -9.58 -7.94 -22.03
C GLN A 65 -9.50 -9.28 -21.28
N ARG A 66 -8.44 -10.03 -21.58
CA ARG A 66 -7.72 -10.92 -20.65
C ARG A 66 -6.23 -10.74 -20.89
N LYS A 67 -5.69 -9.59 -20.50
CA LYS A 67 -4.27 -9.25 -20.69
C LYS A 67 -3.59 -8.84 -19.37
N ASP A 68 -3.97 -9.45 -18.26
CA ASP A 68 -3.34 -9.21 -16.94
C ASP A 68 -2.49 -10.39 -16.42
N SER A 69 -2.51 -11.55 -17.07
CA SER A 69 -2.13 -12.81 -16.39
C SER A 69 -0.64 -13.19 -16.39
N LYS A 70 0.31 -12.34 -16.81
CA LYS A 70 1.74 -12.73 -16.86
C LYS A 70 2.73 -11.80 -16.14
N SER A 71 2.42 -10.51 -16.00
CA SER A 71 3.27 -9.57 -15.25
C SER A 71 3.12 -9.76 -13.73
N GLU A 72 1.97 -10.27 -13.27
CA GLU A 72 1.66 -10.52 -11.85
C GLU A 72 2.27 -11.82 -11.28
N MET A 73 2.77 -12.72 -12.12
CA MET A 73 3.00 -14.12 -11.72
C MET A 73 4.16 -14.34 -10.75
N TRP A 74 5.21 -13.51 -10.78
CA TRP A 74 6.36 -13.74 -9.89
C TRP A 74 6.19 -13.08 -8.51
N PHE A 75 5.30 -12.09 -8.36
CA PHE A 75 4.98 -11.51 -7.05
C PHE A 75 4.25 -12.54 -6.18
N GLU A 76 3.38 -13.36 -6.77
CA GLU A 76 2.74 -14.49 -6.09
C GLU A 76 3.79 -15.49 -5.60
N ASP A 77 4.76 -15.84 -6.46
CA ASP A 77 5.84 -16.75 -6.13
C ASP A 77 6.78 -16.17 -5.04
N VAL A 78 7.04 -14.86 -5.04
CA VAL A 78 7.81 -14.14 -4.01
C VAL A 78 7.05 -14.07 -2.69
N ALA A 79 5.73 -13.88 -2.72
CA ALA A 79 4.91 -13.84 -1.52
C ALA A 79 4.78 -15.22 -0.84
N GLU A 80 5.19 -16.31 -1.50
CA GLU A 80 5.30 -17.64 -0.90
C GLU A 80 6.62 -17.87 -0.16
N LEU A 81 7.58 -16.96 -0.25
CA LEU A 81 8.85 -17.06 0.47
C LEU A 81 8.66 -16.80 1.97
N SER A 82 9.48 -17.46 2.79
CA SER A 82 9.57 -17.16 4.21
C SER A 82 10.06 -15.73 4.44
N PHE A 83 9.59 -15.11 5.52
CA PHE A 83 9.94 -13.73 5.86
C PHE A 83 11.46 -13.44 5.90
N PRO A 84 12.31 -14.33 6.45
CA PRO A 84 13.76 -14.10 6.47
C PRO A 84 14.39 -14.04 5.07
N ILE A 85 13.90 -14.84 4.12
CA ILE A 85 14.40 -14.82 2.74
C ILE A 85 13.85 -13.63 1.99
N PHE A 86 12.55 -13.34 2.15
CA PHE A 86 11.93 -12.17 1.56
C PHE A 86 12.64 -10.87 1.98
N ARG A 87 12.97 -10.71 3.27
CA ARG A 87 13.71 -9.55 3.76
C ARG A 87 15.09 -9.40 3.11
N ARG A 88 15.83 -10.50 2.94
CA ARG A 88 17.13 -10.47 2.23
C ARG A 88 16.96 -10.09 0.77
N LEU A 89 15.91 -10.59 0.12
CA LEU A 89 15.59 -10.23 -1.25
C LEU A 89 15.31 -8.72 -1.36
N VAL A 90 14.49 -8.15 -0.46
CA VAL A 90 14.20 -6.70 -0.43
C VAL A 90 15.48 -5.88 -0.22
N LEU A 91 16.35 -6.27 0.71
CA LEU A 91 17.63 -5.59 0.93
C LEU A 91 18.52 -5.65 -0.33
N ALA A 92 18.57 -6.80 -1.00
CA ALA A 92 19.32 -6.95 -2.25
C ALA A 92 18.72 -6.11 -3.38
N MET A 93 17.38 -6.03 -3.49
CA MET A 93 16.70 -5.17 -4.46
C MET A 93 17.05 -3.69 -4.23
N LYS A 94 17.08 -3.24 -2.96
CA LYS A 94 17.48 -1.88 -2.60
C LYS A 94 18.95 -1.59 -2.94
N SER A 95 19.84 -2.56 -2.73
CA SER A 95 21.27 -2.40 -3.05
C SER A 95 21.59 -2.50 -4.54
N GLY A 96 20.70 -3.12 -5.34
CA GLY A 96 20.89 -3.36 -6.77
C GLY A 96 20.27 -2.29 -7.67
N ASP A 97 20.01 -1.09 -7.13
CA ASP A 97 19.38 0.05 -7.81
C ASP A 97 18.10 -0.33 -8.59
N LEU A 98 17.32 -1.26 -8.05
CA LEU A 98 16.01 -1.58 -8.62
C LEU A 98 15.07 -0.39 -8.47
N SER A 99 14.12 -0.22 -9.40
CA SER A 99 13.15 0.85 -9.29
C SER A 99 12.37 0.74 -7.96
N PRO A 100 12.18 1.87 -7.23
CA PRO A 100 11.49 1.85 -5.94
C PRO A 100 10.06 1.32 -6.06
N GLU A 101 9.46 1.46 -7.24
CA GLU A 101 8.14 0.92 -7.59
C GLU A 101 8.05 -0.62 -7.48
N ILE A 102 9.08 -1.35 -7.93
CA ILE A 102 9.09 -2.82 -7.86
C ILE A 102 9.23 -3.28 -6.40
N VAL A 103 10.08 -2.59 -5.63
CA VAL A 103 10.27 -2.84 -4.20
C VAL A 103 8.96 -2.61 -3.46
N GLU A 104 8.33 -1.45 -3.67
CA GLU A 104 7.03 -1.10 -3.10
C GLU A 104 5.94 -2.13 -3.43
N ARG A 105 5.82 -2.51 -4.72
CA ARG A 105 4.82 -3.49 -5.17
C ARG A 105 5.04 -4.86 -4.52
N SER A 106 6.28 -5.31 -4.42
CA SER A 106 6.61 -6.59 -3.78
C SER A 106 6.29 -6.58 -2.28
N LEU A 107 6.61 -5.49 -1.58
CA LEU A 107 6.29 -5.29 -0.16
C LEU A 107 4.78 -5.30 0.09
N ILE A 108 4.01 -4.52 -0.68
CA ILE A 108 2.55 -4.44 -0.54
C ILE A 108 1.90 -5.79 -0.87
N HIS A 109 2.37 -6.48 -1.91
CA HIS A 109 1.82 -7.79 -2.28
C HIS A 109 2.14 -8.85 -1.22
N TYR A 110 3.34 -8.84 -0.64
CA TYR A 110 3.71 -9.72 0.46
C TYR A 110 2.83 -9.45 1.70
N ALA A 111 2.67 -8.19 2.08
CA ALA A 111 1.81 -7.81 3.19
C ALA A 111 0.35 -8.25 2.98
N LYS A 112 -0.21 -8.07 1.78
CA LYS A 112 -1.57 -8.51 1.44
C LYS A 112 -1.82 -10.00 1.64
N LYS A 113 -0.80 -10.82 1.41
CA LYS A 113 -0.91 -12.28 1.53
C LYS A 113 -0.78 -12.75 2.98
N HIS A 114 0.10 -12.12 3.76
CA HIS A 114 0.45 -12.57 5.10
C HIS A 114 -0.29 -11.85 6.23
N ILE A 115 -0.85 -10.66 5.97
CA ILE A 115 -1.54 -9.85 6.97
C ILE A 115 -3.05 -9.86 6.69
N PRO A 116 -3.87 -10.40 7.60
CA PRO A 116 -5.31 -10.41 7.44
C PRO A 116 -5.86 -8.96 7.48
N GLY A 117 -6.77 -8.64 6.56
CA GLY A 117 -7.46 -7.34 6.50
C GLY A 117 -7.02 -6.39 5.38
N ILE A 118 -5.87 -6.63 4.72
CA ILE A 118 -5.41 -5.78 3.60
C ILE A 118 -6.10 -6.16 2.26
N SER A 119 -6.55 -7.41 2.12
CA SER A 119 -7.38 -7.85 1.01
C SER A 119 -8.77 -8.22 1.53
N SER A 120 -9.77 -7.42 1.16
CA SER A 120 -11.17 -7.76 1.42
C SER A 120 -11.44 -9.12 0.77
N ARG A 121 -11.77 -10.12 1.60
CA ARG A 121 -12.07 -11.51 1.23
C ARG A 121 -10.85 -12.40 0.98
N SER A 122 -10.16 -12.80 2.05
CA SER A 122 -9.53 -14.12 2.14
C SER A 122 -9.37 -14.51 3.60
N SER A 123 -10.38 -15.21 4.11
CA SER A 123 -10.23 -16.11 5.25
C SER A 123 -9.33 -17.28 4.82
N SER A 124 -8.09 -17.34 5.31
CA SER A 124 -7.48 -18.57 5.84
C SER A 124 -5.95 -18.43 5.97
N SER A 125 -5.46 -18.96 7.10
CA SER A 125 -4.09 -19.36 7.44
C SER A 125 -3.04 -18.25 7.64
N THR A 126 -2.82 -17.83 8.90
CA THR A 126 -1.48 -17.94 9.50
C THR A 126 -1.59 -18.28 10.99
N ILE A 127 -0.79 -19.28 11.40
CA ILE A 127 -0.53 -19.73 12.78
C ILE A 127 0.59 -18.85 13.39
N ALA A 128 0.68 -17.58 12.96
CA ALA A 128 1.69 -16.65 13.43
C ALA A 128 1.15 -15.89 14.65
N SER A 129 1.97 -15.72 15.68
CA SER A 129 1.56 -14.91 16.83
C SER A 129 1.36 -13.45 16.39
N GLU A 130 0.46 -12.73 17.04
CA GLU A 130 0.22 -11.30 16.77
C GLU A 130 1.52 -10.49 16.80
N ASN A 131 2.46 -10.87 17.68
CA ASN A 131 3.80 -10.28 17.75
C ASN A 131 4.63 -10.47 16.48
N GLN A 132 4.57 -11.65 15.85
CA GLN A 132 5.27 -11.91 14.58
C GLN A 132 4.66 -11.12 13.43
N GLN A 133 3.32 -10.97 13.42
CA GLN A 133 2.64 -10.15 12.43
C GLN A 133 2.99 -8.67 12.59
N ARG A 134 3.09 -8.18 13.83
CA ARG A 134 3.55 -6.83 14.15
C ARG A 134 4.98 -6.58 13.64
N GLU A 135 5.94 -7.45 13.99
CA GLU A 135 7.35 -7.30 13.58
C GLU A 135 7.50 -7.32 12.05
N LEU A 136 6.75 -8.20 11.39
CA LEU A 136 6.70 -8.30 9.93
C LEU A 136 6.16 -7.00 9.32
N LEU A 137 5.06 -6.47 9.85
CA LEU A 137 4.45 -5.23 9.38
C LEU A 137 5.38 -4.02 9.57
N GLU A 138 6.00 -3.88 10.75
CA GLU A 138 6.96 -2.80 11.03
C GLU A 138 8.16 -2.84 10.09
N THR A 139 8.67 -4.04 9.82
CA THR A 139 9.78 -4.21 8.88
C THR A 139 9.36 -3.81 7.47
N ILE A 140 8.19 -4.25 7.00
CA ILE A 140 7.67 -3.90 5.68
C ILE A 140 7.47 -2.38 5.54
N ILE A 141 6.91 -1.73 6.56
CA ILE A 141 6.69 -0.28 6.57
C ILE A 141 8.02 0.47 6.55
N SER A 142 8.97 0.05 7.40
CA SER A 142 10.31 0.65 7.45
C SER A 142 11.06 0.46 6.14
N ASP A 143 10.78 -0.64 5.43
CA ASP A 143 11.40 -0.92 4.14
C ASP A 143 10.71 -0.24 2.94
N LEU A 144 9.53 0.35 3.13
CA LEU A 144 8.75 0.97 2.07
C LEU A 144 9.43 2.27 1.57
N PRO A 145 9.57 2.47 0.25
CA PRO A 145 10.08 3.73 -0.26
C PRO A 145 9.07 4.85 0.02
N LEU A 146 9.54 5.89 0.70
CA LEU A 146 8.75 7.05 1.11
C LEU A 146 8.82 8.20 0.10
N ASP A 147 9.69 8.09 -0.92
CA ASP A 147 9.87 9.16 -1.90
C ASP A 147 8.64 9.30 -2.80
N ASN A 148 8.13 10.53 -2.92
CA ASN A 148 6.95 10.90 -3.70
C ASN A 148 7.01 10.50 -5.19
N SER A 149 8.19 10.10 -5.68
CA SER A 149 8.41 9.56 -7.03
C SER A 149 7.72 8.22 -7.28
N SER A 150 7.45 7.41 -6.25
CA SER A 150 6.86 6.06 -6.43
C SER A 150 5.32 6.05 -6.33
N SER A 151 4.70 7.23 -6.23
CA SER A 151 3.24 7.48 -6.06
C SER A 151 2.33 6.82 -7.11
N ILE A 152 2.90 6.24 -8.17
CA ILE A 152 2.16 5.62 -9.25
C ILE A 152 1.73 4.18 -8.91
N THR A 153 2.45 3.46 -8.04
CA THR A 153 2.28 2.00 -7.94
C THR A 153 1.54 1.46 -6.71
N ALA A 154 1.58 2.14 -5.55
CA ALA A 154 0.78 1.72 -4.41
C ALA A 154 -0.67 2.17 -4.58
N THR A 155 -1.61 1.23 -4.65
CA THR A 155 -3.03 1.61 -4.61
C THR A 155 -3.34 2.18 -3.23
N THR A 156 -3.90 3.40 -3.18
CA THR A 156 -4.26 4.12 -1.95
C THR A 156 -4.98 3.22 -0.95
N ARG A 157 -5.94 2.41 -1.44
CA ARG A 157 -6.65 1.39 -0.65
C ARG A 157 -5.73 0.40 0.09
N SER A 158 -4.62 -0.02 -0.52
CA SER A 158 -3.66 -0.93 0.11
C SER A 158 -2.90 -0.26 1.25
N LEU A 159 -2.55 1.03 1.11
CA LEU A 159 -1.91 1.80 2.17
C LEU A 159 -2.86 1.99 3.35
N PHE A 160 -4.13 2.32 3.09
CA PHE A 160 -5.15 2.37 4.15
C PHE A 160 -5.39 0.99 4.78
N GLY A 161 -5.31 -0.11 4.01
CA GLY A 161 -5.33 -1.47 4.55
C GLY A 161 -4.16 -1.74 5.50
N LEU A 162 -2.93 -1.35 5.11
CA LEU A 162 -1.73 -1.43 5.95
C LEU A 162 -1.87 -0.60 7.23
N LEU A 163 -2.39 0.63 7.12
CA LEU A 163 -2.62 1.52 8.26
C LEU A 163 -3.64 0.92 9.25
N ARG A 164 -4.75 0.37 8.75
CA ARG A 164 -5.73 -0.34 9.58
C ARG A 164 -5.09 -1.50 10.33
N SER A 165 -4.32 -2.34 9.63
CA SER A 165 -3.56 -3.42 10.29
C SER A 165 -2.54 -2.88 11.30
N ALA A 166 -1.85 -1.79 11.00
CA ALA A 166 -0.85 -1.17 11.87
C ALA A 166 -1.46 -0.65 13.18
N ILE A 167 -2.70 -0.13 13.12
CA ILE A 167 -3.48 0.28 14.29
C ILE A 167 -3.94 -0.95 15.09
N ILE A 168 -4.50 -1.96 14.43
CA ILE A 168 -5.00 -3.19 15.08
C ILE A 168 -3.88 -3.95 15.80
N PHE A 169 -2.71 -4.10 15.17
CA PHE A 169 -1.56 -4.79 15.75
C PHE A 169 -0.72 -3.91 16.69
N ASN A 170 -1.14 -2.68 16.94
CA ASN A 170 -0.45 -1.70 17.80
C ASN A 170 1.05 -1.61 17.50
N THR A 171 1.37 -1.35 16.24
CA THR A 171 2.74 -1.07 15.77
C THR A 171 3.28 0.24 16.37
N SER A 172 4.61 0.38 16.37
CA SER A 172 5.31 1.60 16.81
C SER A 172 4.74 2.87 16.18
N GLU A 173 4.74 3.96 16.95
CA GLU A 173 4.28 5.27 16.50
C GLU A 173 5.03 5.75 15.26
N ASP A 174 6.35 5.57 15.22
CA ASP A 174 7.17 5.92 14.06
C ASP A 174 6.69 5.23 12.78
N CYS A 175 6.38 3.93 12.83
CA CYS A 175 5.86 3.20 11.68
C CYS A 175 4.51 3.75 11.21
N ARG A 176 3.61 4.07 12.15
CA ARG A 176 2.30 4.66 11.82
C ARG A 176 2.47 6.05 11.20
N THR A 177 3.31 6.90 11.76
CA THR A 177 3.58 8.24 11.22
C THR A 177 4.20 8.19 9.82
N LEU A 178 5.07 7.22 9.52
CA LEU A 178 5.60 7.03 8.16
C LEU A 178 4.49 6.67 7.15
N LEU A 179 3.58 5.78 7.53
CA LEU A 179 2.40 5.46 6.70
C LEU A 179 1.47 6.65 6.56
N GLU A 180 1.16 7.36 7.65
CA GLU A 180 0.30 8.54 7.66
C GLU A 180 0.86 9.63 6.74
N ARG A 181 2.18 9.88 6.77
CA ARG A 181 2.85 10.83 5.87
C ARG A 181 2.72 10.41 4.40
N LYS A 182 2.93 9.12 4.10
CA LYS A 182 2.81 8.61 2.73
C LYS A 182 1.38 8.71 2.23
N ILE A 183 0.39 8.33 3.05
CA ILE A 183 -1.04 8.45 2.71
C ILE A 183 -1.43 9.92 2.53
N GLY A 184 -1.00 10.80 3.44
CA GLY A 184 -1.21 12.25 3.36
C GLY A 184 -0.73 12.82 2.03
N SER A 185 0.44 12.41 1.53
CA SER A 185 0.97 12.88 0.25
C SER A 185 0.11 12.54 -0.98
N GLN A 186 -0.76 11.53 -0.88
CA GLN A 186 -1.63 11.06 -1.97
C GLN A 186 -3.12 11.08 -1.60
N LEU A 187 -3.49 11.91 -0.61
CA LEU A 187 -4.85 11.96 -0.06
C LEU A 187 -5.91 12.32 -1.13
N GLU A 188 -5.52 13.05 -2.18
CA GLU A 188 -6.36 13.36 -3.36
C GLU A 188 -6.88 12.10 -4.08
N LYS A 189 -6.19 10.96 -3.97
CA LYS A 189 -6.55 9.68 -4.59
C LYS A 189 -7.39 8.79 -3.66
N ALA A 190 -7.68 9.24 -2.45
CA ALA A 190 -8.43 8.47 -1.47
C ALA A 190 -9.94 8.62 -1.68
N THR A 191 -10.69 7.59 -1.27
CA THR A 191 -12.15 7.63 -1.22
C THR A 191 -12.64 7.89 0.20
N LEU A 192 -13.90 8.32 0.35
CA LEU A 192 -14.51 8.54 1.67
C LEU A 192 -14.40 7.28 2.56
N ASP A 193 -14.74 6.11 2.01
CA ASP A 193 -14.62 4.81 2.69
C ASP A 193 -13.18 4.48 3.16
N ASP A 194 -12.16 5.03 2.51
CA ASP A 194 -10.77 4.83 2.94
C ASP A 194 -10.47 5.60 4.23
N LEU A 195 -11.05 6.79 4.40
CA LEU A 195 -10.85 7.67 5.57
C LEU A 195 -11.71 7.28 6.77
N LEU A 196 -12.86 6.64 6.55
CA LEU A 196 -13.75 6.15 7.60
C LEU A 196 -13.16 4.89 8.26
N ILE A 197 -12.09 5.06 9.04
CA ILE A 197 -11.46 4.00 9.83
C ILE A 197 -12.15 3.93 11.20
N PRO A 198 -12.68 2.77 11.62
CA PRO A 198 -13.31 2.62 12.92
C PRO A 198 -12.35 2.97 14.06
N SER A 199 -12.88 3.56 15.13
CA SER A 199 -12.13 3.69 16.37
C SER A 199 -11.93 2.31 17.00
N TYR A 200 -10.68 1.95 17.28
CA TYR A 200 -10.32 0.71 17.99
C TYR A 200 -9.92 0.96 19.45
N SER A 201 -10.10 2.20 19.94
CA SER A 201 -9.79 2.57 21.32
C SER A 201 -11.00 2.32 22.21
N TYR A 202 -10.82 1.55 23.29
CA TYR A 202 -11.85 1.36 24.31
C TYR A 202 -12.24 2.65 25.04
N LEU A 203 -11.43 3.71 24.93
CA LEU A 203 -11.66 5.00 25.57
C LEU A 203 -12.40 5.99 24.66
N ASN A 204 -12.43 5.74 23.34
CA ASN A 204 -13.13 6.58 22.38
C ASN A 204 -14.39 5.87 21.92
N GLU A 205 -15.54 6.41 22.30
CA GLU A 205 -16.86 5.89 21.94
C GLU A 205 -17.33 6.36 20.55
N THR A 206 -16.50 7.13 19.83
CA THR A 206 -16.79 7.53 18.45
C THR A 206 -16.75 6.34 17.51
N LEU A 207 -17.59 6.38 16.48
CA LEU A 207 -17.64 5.34 15.44
C LEU A 207 -16.35 5.31 14.63
N TYR A 208 -15.75 6.47 14.37
CA TYR A 208 -14.56 6.63 13.54
C TYR A 208 -13.42 7.35 14.29
N ASP A 209 -12.18 7.12 13.85
CA ASP A 209 -10.99 7.81 14.35
C ASP A 209 -10.82 9.17 13.65
N VAL A 210 -11.46 10.20 14.21
CA VAL A 210 -11.40 11.58 13.70
C VAL A 210 -9.99 12.16 13.81
N ASN A 211 -9.27 11.81 14.87
CA ASN A 211 -7.90 12.27 15.10
C ASN A 211 -6.94 11.75 14.01
N LEU A 212 -7.16 10.53 13.52
CA LEU A 212 -6.42 9.99 12.38
C LEU A 212 -6.67 10.80 11.10
N VAL A 213 -7.93 11.14 10.80
CA VAL A 213 -8.26 11.97 9.64
C VAL A 213 -7.60 13.33 9.74
N GLU A 214 -7.60 13.94 10.92
CA GLU A 214 -6.91 15.20 11.17
C GLU A 214 -5.41 15.10 10.89
N ARG A 215 -4.73 14.04 11.37
CA ARG A 215 -3.29 13.82 11.11
C ARG A 215 -3.00 13.63 9.62
N LEU A 216 -3.82 12.85 8.91
CA LEU A 216 -3.66 12.66 7.46
C LEU A 216 -3.82 13.97 6.69
N LEU A 217 -4.81 14.79 7.08
CA LEU A 217 -5.03 16.10 6.47
C LEU A 217 -3.86 17.06 6.76
N ARG A 218 -3.31 17.07 7.98
CA ARG A 218 -2.11 17.86 8.31
C ARG A 218 -0.93 17.50 7.41
N HIS A 219 -0.64 16.21 7.23
CA HIS A 219 0.44 15.77 6.33
C HIS A 219 0.20 16.12 4.86
N PHE A 220 -1.06 16.12 4.41
CA PHE A 220 -1.39 16.61 3.07
C PHE A 220 -1.08 18.10 2.93
N LEU A 221 -1.48 18.93 3.91
CA LEU A 221 -1.30 20.38 3.88
C LEU A 221 0.17 20.82 4.10
N GLU A 222 0.98 20.02 4.80
CA GLU A 222 2.42 20.23 4.94
C GLU A 222 3.18 20.11 3.60
N ASN A 223 2.58 19.48 2.60
CA ASN A 223 3.20 19.31 1.29
C ASN A 223 3.09 20.61 0.48
N ALA A 224 4.20 21.34 0.36
CA ALA A 224 4.29 22.63 -0.34
C ALA A 224 3.94 22.57 -1.85
N LEU A 225 3.83 21.37 -2.44
CA LEU A 225 3.55 21.16 -3.86
C LEU A 225 2.06 20.88 -4.15
N VAL A 226 1.17 21.03 -3.17
CA VAL A 226 -0.26 20.79 -3.37
C VAL A 226 -0.84 21.77 -4.38
N SER A 227 -1.37 21.22 -5.48
CA SER A 227 -2.07 22.01 -6.49
C SER A 227 -3.43 22.48 -5.97
N SER A 228 -3.93 23.61 -6.48
CA SER A 228 -5.29 24.07 -6.14
C SER A 228 -6.36 23.04 -6.49
N SER A 229 -6.18 22.27 -7.57
CA SER A 229 -7.07 21.17 -7.94
C SER A 229 -7.08 20.04 -6.90
N SER A 230 -5.90 19.63 -6.43
CA SER A 230 -5.75 18.59 -5.41
C SER A 230 -6.40 19.04 -4.10
N LEU A 231 -6.19 20.30 -3.74
CA LEU A 231 -6.75 20.92 -2.54
C LEU A 231 -8.29 20.90 -2.55
N THR A 232 -8.92 21.24 -3.68
CA THR A 232 -10.39 21.18 -3.83
C THR A 232 -10.93 19.75 -3.78
N VAL A 233 -10.20 18.76 -4.32
CA VAL A 233 -10.60 17.34 -4.24
C VAL A 233 -10.57 16.88 -2.79
N VAL A 234 -9.50 17.18 -2.05
CA VAL A 234 -9.39 16.84 -0.62
C VAL A 234 -10.41 17.63 0.21
N GLY A 235 -10.69 18.89 -0.14
CA GLY A 235 -11.74 19.69 0.50
C GLY A 235 -13.09 18.99 0.50
N LYS A 236 -13.55 18.54 -0.67
CA LYS A 236 -14.79 17.77 -0.83
C LYS A 236 -14.77 16.43 -0.08
N LEU A 237 -13.61 15.78 -0.03
CA LEU A 237 -13.44 14.52 0.69
C LEU A 237 -13.65 14.72 2.20
N ILE A 238 -13.07 15.78 2.77
CA ILE A 238 -13.19 16.12 4.19
C ILE A 238 -14.61 16.62 4.52
N GLU A 239 -15.27 17.38 3.64
CA GLU A 239 -16.70 17.70 3.79
C GLU A 239 -17.56 16.44 3.87
N GLY A 240 -17.25 15.43 3.04
CA GLY A 240 -17.90 14.11 3.12
C GLY A 240 -17.66 13.44 4.48
N VAL A 241 -16.43 13.48 5.00
CA VAL A 241 -16.13 12.94 6.34
C VAL A 241 -16.91 13.69 7.41
N LEU A 242 -16.91 15.03 7.38
CA LEU A 242 -17.65 15.87 8.33
C LEU A 242 -19.14 15.52 8.33
N GLY A 243 -19.75 15.31 7.16
CA GLY A 243 -21.14 14.91 7.04
C GLY A 243 -21.45 13.52 7.64
N GLU A 244 -20.52 12.57 7.54
CA GLU A 244 -20.69 11.23 8.12
C GLU A 244 -20.52 11.26 9.65
N ILE A 245 -19.47 11.92 10.14
CA ILE A 245 -19.19 11.99 11.59
C ILE A 245 -20.16 12.91 12.34
N ALA A 246 -20.81 13.86 11.67
CA ALA A 246 -21.81 14.75 12.29
C ALA A 246 -22.96 13.99 12.95
N SER A 247 -23.28 12.80 12.44
CA SER A 247 -24.35 11.95 13.00
C SER A 247 -23.95 11.15 14.24
N ASP A 248 -22.66 11.20 14.63
CA ASP A 248 -22.14 10.46 15.78
C ASP A 248 -22.42 11.21 17.09
N ALA A 249 -23.30 10.64 17.92
CA ALA A 249 -23.68 11.22 19.21
C ALA A 249 -22.52 11.35 20.20
N ASN A 250 -21.43 10.61 19.99
CA ASN A 250 -20.26 10.63 20.87
C ASN A 250 -19.16 11.61 20.38
N LEU A 251 -19.34 12.23 19.21
CA LEU A 251 -18.39 13.18 18.67
C LEU A 251 -18.41 14.50 19.45
N LYS A 252 -17.26 14.91 19.96
CA LYS A 252 -17.14 16.16 20.71
C LYS A 252 -17.16 17.38 19.77
N PRO A 253 -17.76 18.51 20.20
CA PRO A 253 -17.80 19.72 19.38
C PRO A 253 -16.41 20.23 19.00
N GLU A 254 -15.43 20.07 19.89
CA GLU A 254 -14.04 20.47 19.65
C GLU A 254 -13.39 19.65 18.53
N GLU A 255 -13.62 18.33 18.46
CA GLU A 255 -13.07 17.46 17.42
C GLU A 255 -13.69 17.78 16.06
N PHE A 256 -15.01 17.99 16.01
CA PHE A 256 -15.71 18.42 14.80
C PHE A 256 -15.19 19.77 14.31
N TYR A 257 -15.11 20.76 15.21
CA TYR A 257 -14.63 22.10 14.90
C TYR A 257 -13.19 22.10 14.39
N ASN A 258 -12.28 21.40 15.08
CA ASN A 258 -10.86 21.34 14.73
C ASN A 258 -10.66 20.77 13.32
N LEU A 259 -11.39 19.71 12.96
CA LEU A 259 -11.34 19.15 11.60
C LEU A 259 -11.91 20.13 10.57
N ALA A 260 -13.04 20.76 10.89
CA ALA A 260 -13.72 21.70 10.00
C ALA A 260 -12.86 22.92 9.65
N ILE A 261 -12.10 23.47 10.61
CA ILE A 261 -11.24 24.65 10.38
C ILE A 261 -9.87 24.32 9.77
N LEU A 262 -9.46 23.06 9.77
CA LEU A 262 -8.11 22.67 9.35
C LEU A 262 -7.84 22.93 7.86
N LEU A 263 -8.90 22.89 7.03
CA LEU A 263 -8.79 23.23 5.61
C LEU A 263 -8.63 24.74 5.39
N PRO A 264 -7.77 25.15 4.44
CA PRO A 264 -7.68 26.55 4.04
C PRO A 264 -8.87 26.95 3.16
N ASP A 265 -9.19 28.25 3.11
CA ASP A 265 -10.37 28.76 2.38
C ASP A 265 -10.34 28.43 0.88
N GLN A 266 -9.15 28.31 0.30
CA GLN A 266 -8.97 27.93 -1.11
C GLN A 266 -9.45 26.50 -1.41
N ALA A 267 -9.59 25.64 -0.39
CA ALA A 267 -10.16 24.30 -0.54
C ALA A 267 -11.69 24.32 -0.67
N ARG A 268 -12.35 25.37 -0.15
CA ARG A 268 -13.81 25.48 0.00
C ARG A 268 -14.40 26.33 -1.12
N VAL A 269 -14.45 25.78 -2.34
CA VAL A 269 -15.04 26.49 -3.50
C VAL A 269 -16.56 26.64 -3.36
N TYR A 270 -17.22 25.68 -2.70
CA TYR A 270 -18.64 25.71 -2.34
C TYR A 270 -18.78 25.14 -0.92
N GLU A 271 -19.27 25.92 0.04
CA GLU A 271 -19.35 25.51 1.45
C GLU A 271 -20.60 24.68 1.79
N ASP A 272 -21.43 24.33 0.79
CA ASP A 272 -22.70 23.62 0.98
C ASP A 272 -22.54 22.31 1.78
N GLY A 273 -21.44 21.59 1.58
CA GLY A 273 -21.12 20.36 2.29
C GLY A 273 -20.86 20.58 3.78
N LEU A 274 -20.12 21.65 4.11
CA LEU A 274 -19.81 22.04 5.49
C LEU A 274 -21.07 22.53 6.22
N TYR A 275 -21.87 23.42 5.62
CA TYR A 275 -23.11 23.87 6.24
C TYR A 275 -24.08 22.72 6.48
N ARG A 276 -24.19 21.78 5.53
CA ARG A 276 -24.98 20.57 5.73
C ARG A 276 -24.46 19.72 6.90
N ALA A 277 -23.14 19.56 7.04
CA ALA A 277 -22.57 18.82 8.16
C ALA A 277 -22.87 19.51 9.49
N ILE A 278 -22.82 20.84 9.54
CA ILE A 278 -23.19 21.65 10.71
C ILE A 278 -24.69 21.50 11.04
N ASP A 279 -25.57 21.49 10.04
CA ASP A 279 -27.02 21.31 10.26
C ASP A 279 -27.38 19.90 10.76
N ILE A 280 -26.55 18.89 10.45
CA ILE A 280 -26.71 17.52 10.93
C ILE A 280 -26.23 17.37 12.39
N TYR A 281 -25.17 18.09 12.76
CA TYR A 281 -24.51 18.04 14.08
C TYR A 281 -25.32 18.76 15.16
#